data_AF-A0A963UTN2-F1
#
_entry.id   AF-A0A963UTN2-F1
#
_cell.length_a   1.000
_cell.length_b   1.000
_cell.length_c   1.000
_cell.angle_alpha   90.00
_cell.angle_beta   90.00
_cell.angle_gamma   90.00
#
_symmetry.space_group_name_H-M   'P 1'
#
loop_
_entity.id
_entity.type
_entity.pdbx_description
1 polymer ?
#
loop_
_entity_poly.entity_id
_entity_poly.type
_entity_poly.pdbx_seq_one_letter_code
_entity_poly.pdbx_strand_id
1 'polypeptide(L)'
;MAQITGAASVNAGRYKNRATPKVRSLGPPPKRYCEGKAAIWNEFNDDFPWLGRSDRRLVGLAVDMQHQIETQDDLPVAVYAQMRLLLSSMGGTPVDRSKVMLREEESADPADEFLN
;
A
#
# COMPACT_ATOMS: atom_id res chain seq x y z
N MET A 1 -20.77 -18.97 30.16
CA MET A 1 -20.34 -17.88 31.07
C MET A 1 -19.69 -16.78 30.23
N ALA A 2 -20.16 -15.54 30.47
CA ALA A 2 -19.64 -14.20 30.15
C ALA A 2 -18.78 -13.99 28.86
N GLN A 3 -19.23 -13.29 27.81
CA GLN A 3 -19.56 -11.85 27.65
C GLN A 3 -18.37 -10.92 27.31
N ILE A 4 -18.60 -10.10 26.26
CA ILE A 4 -18.01 -8.78 25.96
C ILE A 4 -16.59 -8.85 25.35
N THR A 5 -16.42 -8.51 24.07
CA THR A 5 -16.33 -7.09 23.66
C THR A 5 -17.28 -6.71 22.53
N GLY A 6 -18.32 -5.94 22.89
CA GLY A 6 -19.17 -5.17 21.98
C GLY A 6 -18.45 -3.99 21.33
N ALA A 7 -17.30 -4.23 20.70
CA ALA A 7 -16.59 -3.25 19.87
C ALA A 7 -16.69 -3.56 18.37
N ALA A 8 -17.18 -4.75 18.00
CA ALA A 8 -17.33 -5.19 16.61
C ALA A 8 -18.63 -4.73 15.93
N SER A 9 -19.66 -4.29 16.69
CA SER A 9 -20.99 -3.97 16.15
C SER A 9 -21.31 -2.48 15.98
N VAL A 10 -20.44 -1.57 16.46
CA VAL A 10 -20.79 -0.12 16.52
C VAL A 10 -20.26 0.69 15.34
N ASN A 11 -19.33 0.17 14.51
CA ASN A 11 -18.72 0.94 13.42
C ASN A 11 -18.64 0.22 12.06
N ALA A 12 -19.51 -0.75 11.78
CA ALA A 12 -19.59 -1.39 10.46
C ALA A 12 -20.00 -0.39 9.34
N GLY A 13 -20.64 0.73 9.70
CA GLY A 13 -21.08 1.77 8.76
C GLY A 13 -20.00 2.74 8.29
N ARG A 14 -18.83 2.82 8.94
CA ARG A 14 -17.77 3.80 8.58
C ARG A 14 -16.92 3.40 7.38
N TYR A 15 -17.05 2.17 6.90
CA TYR A 15 -16.27 1.64 5.78
C TYR A 15 -17.10 1.27 4.55
N LYS A 16 -18.43 1.24 4.67
CA LYS A 16 -19.33 0.77 3.60
C LYS A 16 -19.53 1.77 2.44
N ASN A 17 -19.06 3.01 2.59
CA ASN A 17 -19.29 4.11 1.65
C ASN A 17 -18.02 4.92 1.31
N ARG A 18 -16.83 4.34 1.47
CA ARG A 18 -15.64 4.99 0.89
C ARG A 18 -15.65 4.70 -0.60
N ALA A 19 -16.13 5.66 -1.40
CA ALA A 19 -15.81 5.70 -2.81
C ALA A 19 -14.29 5.59 -2.94
N THR A 20 -13.80 4.46 -3.45
CA THR A 20 -12.37 4.23 -3.64
C THR A 20 -11.85 5.34 -4.56
N PRO A 21 -10.99 6.25 -4.06
CA PRO A 21 -10.45 7.32 -4.90
C PRO A 21 -9.85 6.70 -6.15
N LYS A 22 -9.99 7.33 -7.31
CA LYS A 22 -9.21 6.95 -8.49
C LYS A 22 -7.74 7.23 -8.16
N VAL A 23 -7.05 6.23 -7.62
CA VAL A 23 -5.65 6.36 -7.25
C VAL A 23 -4.85 6.45 -8.54
N ARG A 24 -4.17 7.59 -8.74
CA ARG A 24 -3.15 7.71 -9.78
C ARG A 24 -1.91 7.02 -9.24
N SER A 25 -1.25 6.18 -10.02
CA SER A 25 0.01 5.53 -9.63
C SER A 25 1.00 6.52 -9.03
N LEU A 26 1.98 6.03 -8.26
CA LEU A 26 3.04 6.87 -7.70
C LEU A 26 3.70 7.69 -8.80
N GLY A 27 3.82 7.13 -10.01
CA GLY A 27 4.47 7.74 -11.17
C GLY A 27 5.98 7.47 -11.15
N PRO A 28 6.75 8.11 -12.04
CA PRO A 28 8.16 7.80 -12.19
C PRO A 28 8.96 8.13 -10.92
N PRO A 29 10.10 7.44 -10.71
CA PRO A 29 11.01 7.73 -9.60
C PRO A 29 11.48 9.20 -9.64
N PRO A 30 11.78 9.81 -8.49
CA PRO A 30 12.43 11.11 -8.43
C PRO A 30 13.72 11.15 -9.27
N LYS A 31 13.90 12.19 -10.09
CA LYS A 31 15.09 12.35 -10.97
C LYS A 31 16.44 12.32 -10.25
N ARG A 32 16.45 12.56 -8.93
CA ARG A 32 17.66 12.54 -8.09
C ARG A 32 18.11 11.14 -7.66
N TYR A 33 17.28 10.12 -7.90
CA TYR A 33 17.60 8.75 -7.52
C TYR A 33 18.64 8.16 -8.46
N CYS A 34 19.61 7.44 -7.88
CA CYS A 34 20.47 6.54 -8.62
C CYS A 34 19.66 5.35 -9.15
N GLU A 35 20.28 4.54 -10.00
CA GLU A 35 19.64 3.37 -10.62
C GLU A 35 19.07 2.40 -9.59
N GLY A 36 19.82 2.07 -8.53
CA GLY A 36 19.35 1.19 -7.46
C GLY A 36 18.10 1.71 -6.76
N LYS A 37 18.07 3.00 -6.39
CA LYS A 37 16.88 3.62 -5.79
C LYS A 37 15.70 3.71 -6.76
N ALA A 38 15.97 3.89 -8.05
CA ALA A 38 14.93 3.90 -9.08
C ALA A 38 14.30 2.52 -9.27
N ALA A 39 15.10 1.44 -9.23
CA ALA A 39 14.61 0.07 -9.27
C ALA A 39 13.70 -0.23 -8.08
N ILE A 40 14.17 0.04 -6.85
CA ILE A 40 13.38 -0.15 -5.62
C ILE A 40 12.07 0.67 -5.66
N TRP A 41 12.11 1.90 -6.19
CA TRP A 41 10.89 2.70 -6.35
C TRP A 41 9.86 2.01 -7.26
N ASN A 42 10.31 1.43 -8.37
CA ASN A 42 9.43 0.75 -9.30
C ASN A 42 8.85 -0.52 -8.66
N GLU A 43 9.66 -1.28 -7.91
CA GLU A 43 9.17 -2.42 -7.12
C GLU A 43 8.08 -2.00 -6.13
N PHE A 44 8.28 -0.93 -5.36
CA PHE A 44 7.24 -0.41 -4.47
C PHE A 44 5.98 0.05 -5.23
N ASN A 45 6.13 0.58 -6.44
CA ASN A 45 4.99 0.99 -7.25
C ASN A 45 4.21 -0.20 -7.81
N ASP A 46 4.88 -1.31 -8.07
CA ASP A 46 4.28 -2.55 -8.57
C ASP A 46 3.66 -3.39 -7.44
N ASP A 47 4.32 -3.47 -6.28
CA ASP A 47 3.87 -4.22 -5.11
C ASP A 47 2.71 -3.55 -4.36
N PHE A 48 2.59 -2.22 -4.49
CA PHE A 48 1.58 -1.41 -3.81
C PHE A 48 0.75 -0.59 -4.82
N PRO A 49 -0.01 -1.25 -5.73
CA PRO A 49 -0.74 -0.58 -6.81
C PRO A 49 -1.87 0.34 -6.31
N TRP A 50 -2.23 0.23 -5.03
CA TRP A 50 -3.21 1.09 -4.36
C TRP A 50 -2.63 2.42 -3.83
N LEU A 51 -1.31 2.62 -3.89
CA LEU A 51 -0.68 3.88 -3.50
C LEU A 51 -0.67 4.86 -4.67
N GLY A 52 -0.73 6.15 -4.33
CA GLY A 52 -0.74 7.19 -5.34
C GLY A 52 0.17 8.37 -5.07
N ARG A 53 0.03 9.41 -5.89
CA ARG A 53 0.93 10.58 -5.86
C ARG A 53 1.06 11.23 -4.47
N SER A 54 0.02 11.18 -3.64
CA SER A 54 0.03 11.65 -2.26
C SER A 54 1.00 10.88 -1.36
N ASP A 55 1.23 9.60 -1.65
CA ASP A 55 2.00 8.67 -0.82
C ASP A 55 3.50 8.67 -1.19
N ARG A 56 3.88 9.38 -2.26
CA ARG A 56 5.27 9.47 -2.76
C ARG A 56 6.30 9.85 -1.70
N ARG A 57 5.92 10.62 -0.69
CA ARG A 57 6.83 11.00 0.41
C ARG A 57 7.12 9.82 1.32
N LEU A 58 6.09 9.05 1.66
CA LEU A 58 6.22 7.83 2.47
C LEU A 58 7.00 6.76 1.72
N VAL A 59 6.66 6.53 0.44
CA VAL A 59 7.42 5.59 -0.42
C VAL A 59 8.86 6.03 -0.59
N GLY A 60 9.12 7.33 -0.73
CA GLY A 60 10.49 7.84 -0.81
C GLY A 60 11.35 7.50 0.41
N LEU A 61 10.77 7.55 1.62
CA LEU A 61 11.45 7.11 2.84
C LEU A 61 11.73 5.61 2.83
N ALA A 62 10.77 4.81 2.37
CA ALA A 62 10.92 3.37 2.24
C ALA A 62 12.02 3.00 1.23
N VAL A 63 12.08 3.69 0.09
CA VAL A 63 13.13 3.50 -0.92
C VAL A 63 14.52 3.84 -0.37
N ASP A 64 14.64 4.98 0.32
CA ASP A 64 15.92 5.39 0.91
C ASP A 64 16.40 4.37 1.97
N MET A 65 15.47 3.84 2.77
CA MET A 65 15.75 2.84 3.80
C MET A 65 16.05 1.46 3.22
N GLN A 66 15.30 1.01 2.22
CA GLN A 66 15.56 -0.25 1.51
C GLN A 66 16.93 -0.24 0.86
N HIS A 67 17.27 0.86 0.16
CA HIS A 67 18.58 1.00 -0.46
C HIS A 67 19.70 0.96 0.57
N GLN A 68 19.49 1.55 1.75
CA GLN A 68 20.43 1.45 2.85
C GLN A 68 20.59 -0.01 3.32
N ILE A 69 19.48 -0.75 3.48
CA ILE A 69 19.47 -2.17 3.86
C ILE A 69 20.24 -3.04 2.84
N GLU A 70 20.14 -2.75 1.55
CA GLU A 70 20.79 -3.53 0.49
C GLU A 70 22.28 -3.21 0.30
N THR A 71 22.74 -2.06 0.77
CA THR A 71 24.10 -1.56 0.48
C THR A 71 25.01 -1.47 1.70
N GLN A 72 24.50 -1.70 2.91
CA GLN A 72 25.25 -1.60 4.16
C GLN A 72 25.11 -2.89 4.98
N ASP A 73 26.24 -3.46 5.38
CA ASP A 73 26.26 -4.75 6.09
C ASP A 73 25.98 -4.63 7.61
N ASP A 74 26.28 -3.49 8.22
CA ASP A 74 26.13 -3.28 9.67
C ASP A 74 25.16 -2.14 9.97
N LEU A 75 23.88 -2.50 10.02
CA LEU A 75 22.78 -1.58 10.32
C LEU A 75 22.20 -1.82 11.70
N PRO A 76 21.92 -0.77 12.48
CA PRO A 76 21.19 -0.90 13.73
C PRO A 76 19.84 -1.57 13.52
N VAL A 77 19.42 -2.42 14.46
CA VAL A 77 18.08 -3.08 14.46
C VAL A 77 16.92 -2.10 14.28
N ALA A 78 17.12 -0.84 14.71
CA ALA A 78 16.16 0.24 14.54
C ALA A 78 15.80 0.54 13.08
N VAL A 79 16.73 0.34 12.13
CA VAL A 79 16.47 0.52 10.70
C VAL A 79 15.43 -0.50 10.20
N TYR A 80 15.61 -1.77 10.55
CA TYR A 80 14.67 -2.84 10.20
C TYR A 80 13.33 -2.66 10.89
N ALA A 81 13.32 -2.23 12.15
CA ALA A 81 12.08 -1.91 12.87
C ALA A 81 11.32 -0.76 12.19
N GLN A 82 12.03 0.30 11.77
CA GLN A 82 11.44 1.42 11.06
C GLN A 82 10.93 1.02 9.67
N MET A 83 11.67 0.16 8.96
CA MET A 83 11.24 -0.36 7.67
C MET A 83 9.95 -1.16 7.78
N ARG A 84 9.84 -2.02 8.81
CA ARG A 84 8.60 -2.73 9.13
C ARG A 84 7.42 -1.78 9.38
N LEU A 85 7.65 -0.65 10.06
CA LEU A 85 6.61 0.37 10.28
C LEU A 85 6.18 1.05 8.98
N LEU A 86 7.13 1.38 8.10
CA LEU A 86 6.85 1.95 6.79
C LEU A 86 5.99 0.99 5.95
N LEU A 87 6.36 -0.30 5.90
CA LEU A 87 5.59 -1.32 5.18
C LEU A 87 4.16 -1.46 5.73
N SER A 88 3.99 -1.51 7.05
CA SER A 88 2.65 -1.51 7.68
C SER A 88 1.83 -0.27 7.32
N SER A 89 2.45 0.92 7.35
CA SER A 89 1.75 2.17 7.03
C SER A 89 1.28 2.26 5.57
N MET A 90 1.97 1.54 4.67
CA MET A 90 1.60 1.42 3.25
C MET A 90 0.62 0.27 2.97
N GLY A 91 0.25 -0.54 3.98
CA GLY A 91 -0.61 -1.71 3.79
C GLY A 91 0.11 -2.94 3.21
N GLY A 92 1.44 -3.00 3.32
CA GLY A 92 2.30 -4.03 2.73
C GLY A 92 2.45 -5.30 3.54
N THR A 93 1.85 -5.37 4.74
CA THR A 93 1.89 -6.60 5.54
C THR A 93 0.82 -7.57 5.03
N PRO A 94 0.98 -8.90 5.22
CA PRO A 94 -0.05 -9.87 4.84
C PRO A 94 -1.44 -9.56 5.43
N VAL A 95 -1.46 -9.10 6.68
CA VAL A 95 -2.69 -8.72 7.39
C VAL A 95 -3.33 -7.47 6.76
N ASP A 96 -2.53 -6.50 6.34
CA ASP A 96 -3.07 -5.27 5.77
C ASP A 96 -3.42 -5.43 4.28
N ARG A 97 -2.68 -6.24 3.52
CA ARG A 97 -3.00 -6.58 2.13
C ARG A 97 -4.40 -7.17 2.00
N SER A 98 -4.81 -8.04 2.94
CA SER A 98 -6.19 -8.59 2.98
C SER A 98 -7.30 -7.54 3.21
N LYS A 99 -6.95 -6.34 3.68
CA LYS A 99 -7.87 -5.22 3.90
C LYS A 99 -7.79 -4.18 2.77
N VAL A 100 -6.75 -4.24 1.95
CA VAL A 100 -6.67 -3.48 0.72
C VAL A 100 -7.67 -4.13 -0.25
N MET A 101 -8.79 -3.47 -0.47
CA MET A 101 -9.78 -3.85 -1.48
C MET A 101 -9.12 -3.73 -2.85
N LEU A 102 -8.50 -4.81 -3.32
CA LEU A 102 -8.15 -4.96 -4.73
C LEU A 102 -9.48 -4.89 -5.49
N ARG A 103 -9.58 -3.93 -6.41
CA ARG A 103 -10.70 -3.86 -7.34
C ARG A 103 -10.72 -5.20 -8.08
N GLU A 104 -11.79 -5.96 -7.91
CA GLU A 104 -12.20 -6.87 -8.97
C GLU A 104 -12.41 -5.98 -10.19
N GLU A 105 -11.70 -6.28 -11.29
CA GLU A 105 -12.07 -5.71 -12.58
C GLU A 105 -13.55 -6.03 -12.76
N GLU A 106 -14.36 -4.99 -12.91
CA GLU A 106 -15.80 -5.09 -13.11
C GLU A 106 -15.97 -5.96 -14.37
N SER A 107 -16.19 -7.26 -14.18
CA SER A 107 -16.47 -8.18 -15.26
C SER A 107 -17.75 -7.65 -15.88
N ALA A 108 -17.67 -7.20 -17.14
CA ALA A 108 -18.82 -6.70 -17.88
C ALA A 108 -19.99 -7.66 -17.66
N ASP A 109 -21.06 -7.15 -17.04
CA ASP A 109 -22.25 -7.94 -16.78
C ASP A 109 -22.80 -8.35 -18.15
N PRO A 110 -22.96 -9.66 -18.45
CA PRO A 110 -23.54 -10.10 -19.72
C PRO A 110 -24.93 -9.48 -19.99
N ALA A 111 -25.60 -8.94 -18.96
CA ALA A 111 -26.85 -8.21 -19.10
C ALA A 111 -26.71 -6.84 -19.80
N ASP A 112 -25.52 -6.22 -19.82
CA ASP A 112 -25.29 -4.92 -20.47
C ASP A 112 -25.41 -4.98 -22.00
N GLU A 113 -25.31 -6.17 -22.62
CA GLU A 113 -25.54 -6.34 -24.07
C GLU A 113 -27.02 -6.28 -24.47
N PHE A 114 -27.96 -6.45 -23.52
CA PHE A 114 -29.39 -6.56 -23.82
C PHE A 114 -30.19 -5.26 -23.57
N LEU A 115 -29.52 -4.18 -23.14
CA LEU A 115 -30.16 -2.91 -22.78
C LEU A 115 -29.97 -1.78 -23.82
N ASN A 116 -29.51 -2.09 -25.03
CA ASN A 116 -29.41 -1.14 -26.15
C ASN A 116 -30.54 -1.29 -27.18
#